data_AF-A0A396QNH0-F1
#
_entry.id   AF-A0A396QNH0-F1
#
_cell.length_a   1.000
_cell.length_b   1.000
_cell.length_c   1.000
_cell.angle_alpha   90.00
_cell.angle_beta   90.00
_cell.angle_gamma   90.00
#
_symmetry.space_group_name_H-M   'P 1'
#
loop_
_entity.id
_entity.type
_entity.pdbx_description
1 polymer ?
#
loop_
_entity_poly.entity_id
_entity_poly.type
_entity_poly.pdbx_seq_one_letter_code
_entity_poly.pdbx_strand_id
1 'polypeptide(L)'
;MNVQEKEKQRNMRKLWFGKWIECPWCGENTAPEFLGEFLLDRIPGGAVLEISGLGFYSARLNGVRVGDALLQPAFSNYTKSVYYNRYPVSALLKEGRNILEVTVGNGWFHEPGEDSFDFEHASWKMRPVLLCQLLTKEKVLLASGKDWKCRGSRWVFNSLRLGVSYDASREEEEYLPAVIAKGPGGQLKEQTIPPIRIEEYLQPKRVLGRVYDFGKNMAGDVRITVSGEKGSKLAVIYGERLNEDGKIDQRWIKRHPEIPRIQVDEYTLSGAGPEVFQSDFTYKGFRYAEVRGECRIENVTARSFHTYVKERGGFQCSDSRVNRIMEAVRNSTLSNLHHTITDCPHREKNGWLGDAHASCEQALLQFDMEKIYRHYLDAVADCQWPSGQLPCIAPTSVYGYNFQSGPTWDGALFRIPWALYVYTGKTGWLKRWYPAMKKYMDYLPGFVMKRVFVKAGWEIFCRWREFRSVRTG
;
A
#
# COMPACT_ATOMS: atom_id res chain seq x y z
N MET A 1 26.00 39.78 -0.32
CA MET A 1 25.75 38.39 -0.78
C MET A 1 26.61 38.13 -2.00
N ASN A 2 27.71 37.39 -1.81
CA ASN A 2 28.73 37.15 -2.84
C ASN A 2 28.20 36.18 -3.92
N VAL A 3 28.77 36.19 -5.13
CA VAL A 3 28.37 35.35 -6.27
C VAL A 3 28.39 33.86 -5.91
N GLN A 4 29.34 33.42 -5.07
CA GLN A 4 29.39 32.06 -4.52
C GLN A 4 28.21 31.70 -3.59
N GLU A 5 27.67 32.66 -2.81
CA GLU A 5 26.47 32.43 -1.98
C GLU A 5 25.22 32.35 -2.83
N LYS A 6 25.15 33.15 -3.91
CA LYS A 6 24.07 33.09 -4.90
C LYS A 6 24.12 31.78 -5.70
N GLU A 7 25.29 31.25 -6.04
CA GLU A 7 25.43 29.93 -6.67
C GLU A 7 25.13 28.78 -5.72
N LYS A 8 25.54 28.84 -4.44
CA LYS A 8 25.12 27.89 -3.40
C LYS A 8 23.60 27.87 -3.22
N GLN A 9 22.96 29.04 -3.13
CA GLN A 9 21.50 29.15 -3.04
C GLN A 9 20.80 28.71 -4.34
N ARG A 10 21.41 28.93 -5.51
CA ARG A 10 20.86 28.51 -6.82
C ARG A 10 20.99 27.00 -7.04
N ASN A 11 22.05 26.35 -6.55
CA ASN A 11 22.20 24.89 -6.57
C ASN A 11 21.28 24.18 -5.56
N MET A 12 20.90 24.85 -4.47
CA MET A 12 19.85 24.40 -3.53
C MET A 12 18.42 24.52 -4.09
N ARG A 13 18.22 25.12 -5.29
CA ARG A 13 16.89 25.15 -5.95
C ARG A 13 16.51 23.83 -6.62
N LYS A 14 17.43 22.86 -6.72
CA LYS A 14 17.05 21.51 -7.15
C LYS A 14 16.26 20.85 -6.03
N LEU A 15 15.00 20.54 -6.31
CA LEU A 15 14.13 19.81 -5.39
C LEU A 15 14.71 18.42 -5.04
N TRP A 16 15.46 17.83 -5.99
CA TRP A 16 16.11 16.53 -5.85
C TRP A 16 17.52 16.53 -6.45
N PHE A 17 18.48 16.03 -5.67
CA PHE A 17 19.86 15.76 -6.08
C PHE A 17 20.03 14.31 -6.54
N GLY A 18 19.28 13.39 -5.92
CA GLY A 18 19.28 11.98 -6.27
C GLY A 18 18.78 11.69 -7.67
N LYS A 19 19.16 10.51 -8.16
CA LYS A 19 18.68 9.89 -9.40
C LYS A 19 17.98 8.59 -9.06
N TRP A 20 16.99 8.22 -9.87
CA TRP A 20 16.41 6.89 -9.81
C TRP A 20 17.49 5.86 -10.11
N ILE A 21 17.57 4.83 -9.27
CA ILE A 21 18.48 3.69 -9.46
C ILE A 21 17.71 2.38 -9.43
N GLU A 22 18.20 1.40 -10.19
CA GLU A 22 17.66 0.04 -10.27
C GLU A 22 18.76 -1.02 -10.15
N CYS A 23 18.34 -2.27 -9.89
CA CYS A 23 19.18 -3.46 -9.89
C CYS A 23 18.76 -4.36 -11.07
N PRO A 24 19.29 -4.15 -12.28
CA PRO A 24 18.74 -4.75 -13.49
C PRO A 24 18.97 -6.27 -13.61
N TRP A 25 19.97 -6.81 -12.91
CA TRP A 25 20.26 -8.25 -12.86
C TRP A 25 19.49 -8.99 -11.76
N CYS A 26 18.78 -8.28 -10.86
CA CYS A 26 17.94 -8.92 -9.85
C CYS A 26 16.82 -9.74 -10.52
N GLY A 27 16.40 -10.85 -9.90
CA GLY A 27 15.21 -11.58 -10.36
C GLY A 27 13.98 -10.66 -10.37
N GLU A 28 13.10 -10.81 -11.36
CA GLU A 28 11.96 -9.89 -11.60
C GLU A 28 11.04 -9.71 -10.39
N ASN A 29 10.84 -10.78 -9.59
CA ASN A 29 10.01 -10.75 -8.38
C ASN A 29 10.80 -10.76 -7.07
N THR A 30 12.13 -10.74 -7.16
CA THR A 30 13.02 -10.63 -6.00
C THR A 30 13.16 -9.17 -5.63
N ALA A 31 13.03 -8.83 -4.34
CA ALA A 31 13.20 -7.45 -3.91
C ALA A 31 14.70 -7.08 -3.97
N PRO A 32 15.13 -6.09 -4.77
CA PRO A 32 16.50 -5.62 -4.73
C PRO A 32 16.82 -4.89 -3.42
N GLU A 33 18.07 -5.03 -2.98
CA GLU A 33 18.63 -4.26 -1.88
C GLU A 33 19.71 -3.31 -2.41
N PHE A 34 19.60 -2.04 -2.04
CA PHE A 34 20.51 -0.95 -2.43
C PHE A 34 21.32 -0.50 -1.23
N LEU A 35 22.60 -0.20 -1.45
CA LEU A 35 23.54 0.23 -0.43
C LEU A 35 24.22 1.54 -0.86
N GLY A 36 24.12 2.54 0.02
CA GLY A 36 24.77 3.85 -0.12
C GLY A 36 25.63 4.15 1.09
N GLU A 37 26.84 4.65 0.86
CA GLU A 37 27.81 4.96 1.92
C GLU A 37 28.22 6.43 1.91
N PHE A 38 28.50 6.97 3.09
CA PHE A 38 29.00 8.33 3.24
C PHE A 38 29.79 8.49 4.54
N LEU A 39 30.69 9.49 4.57
CA LEU A 39 31.50 9.82 5.74
C LEU A 39 30.98 11.09 6.41
N LEU A 40 31.04 11.12 7.74
CA LEU A 40 30.73 12.28 8.55
C LEU A 40 31.89 12.58 9.51
N ASP A 41 32.46 13.78 9.42
CA ASP A 41 33.47 14.23 10.40
C ASP A 41 32.85 14.45 11.79
N ARG A 42 31.59 14.90 11.81
CA ARG A 42 30.79 15.10 13.03
C ARG A 42 29.32 14.89 12.73
N ILE A 43 28.54 14.51 13.75
CA ILE A 43 27.09 14.37 13.62
C ILE A 43 26.46 15.77 13.47
N PRO A 44 25.63 16.01 12.43
CA PRO A 44 24.96 17.29 12.24
C PRO A 44 23.81 17.49 13.25
N GLY A 45 23.51 18.73 13.62
CA GLY A 45 22.39 19.10 14.51
C GLY A 45 20.99 18.86 13.93
N GLY A 46 20.89 18.27 12.73
CA GLY A 46 19.63 17.94 12.06
C GLY A 46 19.87 17.31 10.69
N ALA A 47 19.31 16.13 10.47
CA ALA A 47 19.37 15.41 9.22
C ALA A 47 18.03 14.74 8.89
N VAL A 48 17.62 14.83 7.63
CA VAL A 48 16.39 14.24 7.11
C VAL A 48 16.73 13.35 5.93
N LEU A 49 16.20 12.12 5.94
CA LEU A 49 16.17 11.24 4.79
C LEU A 49 14.85 11.46 4.03
N GLU A 50 14.96 11.83 2.76
CA GLU A 50 13.85 11.85 1.81
C GLU A 50 13.98 10.64 0.89
N ILE A 51 12.95 9.81 0.80
CA ILE A 51 13.04 8.49 0.18
C ILE A 51 11.74 8.07 -0.51
N SER A 52 11.88 7.44 -1.68
CA SER A 52 10.84 6.78 -2.44
C SER A 52 11.41 5.53 -3.10
N GLY A 53 11.10 4.36 -2.58
CA GLY A 53 11.25 3.09 -3.30
C GLY A 53 9.92 2.71 -3.94
N LEU A 54 9.87 2.60 -5.27
CA LEU A 54 8.60 2.36 -5.98
C LEU A 54 8.17 0.91 -5.88
N GLY A 55 6.95 0.73 -5.37
CA GLY A 55 6.49 -0.50 -4.77
C GLY A 55 6.36 -0.25 -3.27
N PHE A 56 7.13 -0.97 -2.47
CA PHE A 56 7.29 -0.67 -1.04
C PHE A 56 8.76 -0.76 -0.63
N TYR A 57 9.24 0.03 0.32
CA TYR A 57 10.62 -0.07 0.82
C TYR A 57 10.72 -0.33 2.32
N SER A 58 11.85 -0.96 2.69
CA SER A 58 12.34 -1.08 4.06
C SER A 58 13.75 -0.50 4.10
N ALA A 59 13.98 0.54 4.90
CA ALA A 59 15.25 1.24 4.98
C ALA A 59 15.92 1.05 6.35
N ARG A 60 17.24 0.86 6.36
CA ARG A 60 18.07 0.78 7.56
C ARG A 60 19.25 1.73 7.42
N LEU A 61 19.49 2.51 8.46
CA LEU A 61 20.68 3.36 8.58
C LEU A 61 21.53 2.81 9.71
N ASN A 62 22.75 2.39 9.39
CA ASN A 62 23.68 1.73 10.32
C ASN A 62 23.05 0.51 11.01
N GLY A 63 22.32 -0.32 10.25
CA GLY A 63 21.63 -1.52 10.74
C GLY A 63 20.30 -1.27 11.46
N VAL A 64 19.97 -0.02 11.80
CA VAL A 64 18.72 0.35 12.51
C VAL A 64 17.65 0.77 11.51
N ARG A 65 16.44 0.21 11.64
CA ARG A 65 15.30 0.54 10.77
C ARG A 65 14.97 2.04 10.84
N VAL A 66 14.78 2.66 9.69
CA VAL A 66 14.37 4.06 9.58
C VAL A 66 12.85 4.15 9.66
N GLY A 67 12.36 4.74 10.76
CA GLY A 67 10.93 4.89 11.02
C GLY A 67 10.22 3.59 11.39
N ASP A 68 8.92 3.70 11.66
CA ASP A 68 8.04 2.59 12.06
C ASP A 68 6.98 2.25 11.01
N ALA A 69 6.78 3.11 10.01
CA ALA A 69 5.78 2.97 8.98
C ALA A 69 5.94 1.67 8.17
N LEU A 70 4.82 1.05 7.81
CA LEU A 70 4.76 -0.11 6.94
C LEU A 70 4.34 0.31 5.52
N LEU A 71 4.70 -0.53 4.54
CA LEU A 71 4.25 -0.44 3.15
C LEU A 71 4.42 0.95 2.54
N GLN A 72 5.54 1.64 2.78
CA GLN A 72 5.76 2.97 2.21
C GLN A 72 6.45 2.90 0.85
N PRO A 73 6.22 3.86 -0.08
CA PRO A 73 5.28 4.98 -0.01
C PRO A 73 3.84 4.59 -0.40
N ALA A 74 2.92 5.54 -0.28
CA ALA A 74 1.52 5.36 -0.61
C ALA A 74 1.28 5.10 -2.10
N PHE A 75 0.30 4.23 -2.38
CA PHE A 75 -0.07 3.88 -3.75
C PHE A 75 -0.73 5.06 -4.49
N SER A 76 -0.32 5.27 -5.74
CA SER A 76 -0.81 6.28 -6.68
C SER A 76 -0.78 5.75 -8.11
N ASN A 77 -1.36 6.50 -9.05
CA ASN A 77 -1.02 6.34 -10.45
C ASN A 77 0.40 6.92 -10.67
N TYR A 78 1.40 6.05 -10.75
CA TYR A 78 2.82 6.45 -10.77
C TYR A 78 3.22 7.27 -12.01
N THR A 79 2.40 7.27 -13.08
CA THR A 79 2.63 8.16 -14.25
C THR A 79 2.19 9.61 -14.01
N LYS A 80 1.42 9.86 -12.95
CA LYS A 80 0.90 11.19 -12.61
C LYS A 80 1.49 11.73 -11.32
N SER A 81 1.54 10.90 -10.29
CA SER A 81 2.02 11.26 -8.95
C SER A 81 2.90 10.16 -8.38
N VAL A 82 4.02 10.54 -7.79
CA VAL A 82 4.93 9.66 -7.05
C VAL A 82 5.13 10.23 -5.66
N TYR A 83 4.88 9.45 -4.64
CA TYR A 83 5.02 9.90 -3.26
C TYR A 83 6.40 9.56 -2.69
N TYR A 84 6.97 10.49 -1.92
CA TYR A 84 8.16 10.26 -1.10
C TYR A 84 7.87 10.56 0.37
N ASN A 85 8.62 9.91 1.26
CA ASN A 85 8.53 10.12 2.70
C ASN A 85 9.75 10.87 3.22
N ARG A 86 9.60 11.53 4.38
CA ARG A 86 10.66 12.28 5.05
C ARG A 86 10.82 11.76 6.46
N TYR A 87 12.03 11.38 6.85
CA TYR A 87 12.34 10.88 8.19
C TYR A 87 13.46 11.70 8.84
N PRO A 88 13.28 12.22 10.06
CA PRO A 88 14.40 12.70 10.84
C PRO A 88 15.30 11.51 11.21
N VAL A 89 16.59 11.58 10.88
CA VAL A 89 17.54 10.46 11.03
C VAL A 89 18.78 10.80 11.86
N SER A 90 18.84 12.00 12.46
CA SER A 90 19.99 12.44 13.26
C SER A 90 20.41 11.44 14.34
N ALA A 91 19.45 10.79 15.01
CA ALA A 91 19.72 9.82 16.08
C ALA A 91 20.32 8.48 15.58
N LEU A 92 20.30 8.24 14.26
CA LEU A 92 20.83 7.03 13.63
C LEU A 92 22.21 7.23 13.01
N LEU A 93 22.70 8.47 12.97
CA LEU A 93 24.00 8.82 12.41
C LEU A 93 25.13 8.56 13.42
N LYS A 94 26.30 8.25 12.89
CA LYS A 94 27.55 8.16 13.66
C LYS A 94 28.67 8.96 12.99
N GLU A 95 29.69 9.30 13.74
CA GLU A 95 30.93 9.86 13.16
C GLU A 95 31.66 8.76 12.36
N GLY A 96 32.35 9.16 11.30
CA GLY A 96 32.96 8.25 10.34
C GLY A 96 31.97 7.66 9.33
N ARG A 97 32.13 6.37 9.01
CA ARG A 97 31.39 5.67 7.94
C ARG A 97 29.96 5.38 8.33
N ASN A 98 29.01 5.86 7.52
CA ASN A 98 27.59 5.57 7.64
C ASN A 98 27.12 4.76 6.43
N ILE A 99 26.21 3.82 6.65
CA ILE A 99 25.67 2.94 5.60
C ILE A 99 24.14 3.04 5.63
N LEU A 100 23.54 3.37 4.48
CA LEU A 100 22.11 3.32 4.24
C LEU A 100 21.81 2.13 3.34
N GLU A 101 21.06 1.17 3.87
CA GLU A 101 20.57 -0.02 3.17
C GLU A 101 19.07 0.14 2.91
N VAL A 102 18.62 -0.14 1.69
CA VAL A 102 17.22 -0.03 1.31
C VAL A 102 16.81 -1.22 0.48
N THR A 103 15.90 -2.05 1.00
CA THR A 103 15.25 -3.11 0.22
C THR A 103 13.97 -2.56 -0.39
N VAL A 104 13.76 -2.76 -1.70
CA VAL A 104 12.55 -2.29 -2.42
C VAL A 104 11.78 -3.48 -2.96
N GLY A 105 10.60 -3.75 -2.42
CA GLY A 105 9.65 -4.72 -2.93
C GLY A 105 8.78 -4.15 -4.05
N ASN A 106 8.06 -5.04 -4.72
CA ASN A 106 7.22 -4.84 -5.88
C ASN A 106 6.03 -3.90 -5.63
N GLY A 107 5.27 -4.16 -4.56
CA GLY A 107 3.99 -3.50 -4.27
C GLY A 107 3.11 -3.34 -5.51
N TRP A 108 2.31 -2.28 -5.55
CA TRP A 108 1.49 -1.94 -6.73
C TRP A 108 2.28 -1.44 -7.95
N PHE A 109 3.58 -1.21 -7.80
CA PHE A 109 4.42 -0.71 -8.88
C PHE A 109 4.83 -1.83 -9.85
N HIS A 110 5.07 -3.02 -9.31
CA HIS A 110 5.40 -4.22 -10.05
C HIS A 110 4.59 -5.41 -9.53
N GLU A 111 3.25 -5.31 -9.49
CA GLU A 111 2.45 -6.44 -8.99
C GLU A 111 2.66 -7.67 -9.92
N PRO A 112 3.11 -8.82 -9.38
CA PRO A 112 3.38 -10.02 -10.18
C PRO A 112 2.12 -10.78 -10.57
N GLY A 113 2.21 -11.49 -11.69
CA GLY A 113 1.13 -12.34 -12.19
C GLY A 113 0.02 -11.57 -12.89
N GLU A 114 -0.93 -12.32 -13.45
CA GLU A 114 -2.18 -11.78 -14.01
C GLU A 114 -3.20 -11.60 -12.88
N ASP A 115 -4.01 -10.54 -12.97
CA ASP A 115 -5.08 -10.28 -12.02
C ASP A 115 -6.35 -9.76 -12.72
N SER A 116 -7.47 -9.65 -11.99
CA SER A 116 -8.75 -9.20 -12.58
C SER A 116 -8.85 -7.71 -12.88
N PHE A 117 -7.79 -6.95 -12.63
CA PHE A 117 -7.75 -5.48 -12.61
C PHE A 117 -6.59 -4.92 -13.46
N ASP A 118 -5.99 -5.76 -14.31
CA ASP A 118 -5.01 -5.40 -15.35
C ASP A 118 -3.75 -4.66 -14.85
N PHE A 119 -3.28 -4.93 -13.62
CA PHE A 119 -2.03 -4.30 -13.13
C PHE A 119 -0.78 -4.82 -13.84
N GLU A 120 -0.84 -6.01 -14.41
CA GLU A 120 0.17 -6.55 -15.33
C GLU A 120 0.35 -5.69 -16.59
N HIS A 121 -0.69 -4.95 -16.98
CA HIS A 121 -0.71 -4.04 -18.12
C HIS A 121 -0.54 -2.57 -17.72
N ALA A 122 -0.18 -2.32 -16.45
CA ALA A 122 0.01 -0.96 -15.99
C ALA A 122 1.14 -0.26 -16.74
N SER A 123 0.87 0.93 -17.27
CA SER A 123 1.81 1.72 -18.07
C SER A 123 3.08 2.15 -17.32
N TRP A 124 3.04 2.14 -15.98
CA TRP A 124 4.18 2.42 -15.12
C TRP A 124 4.98 1.19 -14.73
N LYS A 125 4.50 -0.03 -15.03
CA LYS A 125 5.11 -1.27 -14.54
C LYS A 125 6.52 -1.38 -15.09
N MET A 126 7.48 -1.40 -14.17
CA MET A 126 8.91 -1.59 -14.43
C MET A 126 9.55 -2.26 -13.22
N ARG A 127 10.84 -2.57 -13.28
CA ARG A 127 11.58 -3.12 -12.13
C ARG A 127 11.53 -2.14 -10.96
N PRO A 128 11.50 -2.61 -9.70
CA PRO A 128 11.55 -1.73 -8.53
C PRO A 128 12.75 -0.77 -8.60
N VAL A 129 12.48 0.51 -8.32
CA VAL A 129 13.49 1.59 -8.37
C VAL A 129 13.53 2.39 -7.08
N LEU A 130 14.70 2.94 -6.75
CA LEU A 130 14.93 3.77 -5.57
C LEU A 130 15.32 5.20 -5.96
N LEU A 131 14.72 6.17 -5.29
CA LEU A 131 15.19 7.56 -5.25
C LEU A 131 15.31 7.97 -3.78
N CYS A 132 16.49 8.43 -3.36
CA CYS A 132 16.65 8.99 -2.02
C CYS A 132 17.71 10.08 -1.95
N GLN A 133 17.59 10.91 -0.92
CA GLN A 133 18.61 11.87 -0.52
C GLN A 133 18.56 12.10 0.99
N LEU A 134 19.73 12.13 1.62
CA LEU A 134 19.89 12.47 3.03
C LEU A 134 20.52 13.86 3.09
N LEU A 135 19.85 14.79 3.76
CA LEU A 135 20.26 16.19 3.80
C LEU A 135 20.16 16.81 5.18
N THR A 136 20.99 17.81 5.40
CA THR A 136 20.93 18.76 6.51
C THR A 136 20.36 20.08 5.97
N LYS A 137 20.24 21.11 6.82
CA LYS A 137 19.88 22.46 6.36
C LYS A 137 20.89 23.06 5.36
N GLU A 138 22.13 22.61 5.39
CA GLU A 138 23.26 23.27 4.72
C GLU A 138 23.87 22.43 3.58
N LYS A 139 23.73 21.11 3.64
CA LYS A 139 24.38 20.17 2.72
C LYS A 139 23.58 18.89 2.49
N VAL A 140 23.72 18.34 1.30
CA VAL A 140 23.37 16.95 0.98
C VAL A 140 24.51 16.05 1.45
N LEU A 141 24.18 15.04 2.24
CA LEU A 141 25.12 14.08 2.80
C LEU A 141 25.24 12.82 1.94
N LEU A 142 24.12 12.42 1.33
CA LEU A 142 24.02 11.25 0.46
C LEU A 142 22.89 11.48 -0.53
N ALA A 143 23.04 11.01 -1.77
CA ALA A 143 21.99 11.00 -2.77
C ALA A 143 22.09 9.73 -3.61
N SER A 144 20.96 9.11 -3.97
CA SER A 144 20.94 7.94 -4.86
C SER A 144 21.55 8.29 -6.22
N GLY A 145 22.42 7.44 -6.75
CA GLY A 145 23.20 7.75 -7.95
C GLY A 145 24.19 6.66 -8.34
N LYS A 146 25.21 7.04 -9.11
CA LYS A 146 26.18 6.09 -9.72
C LYS A 146 27.08 5.38 -8.70
N ASP A 147 27.29 5.97 -7.53
CA ASP A 147 28.18 5.43 -6.49
C ASP A 147 27.48 4.41 -5.58
N TRP A 148 26.20 4.14 -5.84
CA TRP A 148 25.43 3.14 -5.11
C TRP A 148 25.70 1.74 -5.63
N LYS A 149 25.54 0.76 -4.75
CA LYS A 149 25.58 -0.65 -5.10
C LYS A 149 24.23 -1.30 -4.83
N CYS A 150 23.99 -2.46 -5.42
CA CYS A 150 22.79 -3.25 -5.19
C CYS A 150 23.02 -4.75 -5.42
N ARG A 151 22.10 -5.57 -4.90
CA ARG A 151 22.09 -7.03 -5.02
C ARG A 151 20.66 -7.58 -4.95
N GLY A 152 20.47 -8.86 -5.28
CA GLY A 152 19.24 -9.57 -4.92
C GLY A 152 19.17 -9.80 -3.42
N SER A 153 18.04 -9.50 -2.79
CA SER A 153 17.85 -9.82 -1.36
C SER A 153 17.34 -11.25 -1.16
N ARG A 154 17.24 -11.65 0.11
CA ARG A 154 16.61 -12.91 0.51
C ARG A 154 15.08 -12.93 0.34
N TRP A 155 14.46 -11.80 0.02
CA TRP A 155 13.06 -11.75 -0.43
C TRP A 155 12.96 -12.18 -1.89
N VAL A 156 12.94 -13.50 -2.11
CA VAL A 156 12.99 -14.09 -3.46
C VAL A 156 11.70 -13.88 -4.26
N PHE A 157 10.57 -13.68 -3.57
CA PHE A 157 9.28 -13.35 -4.17
C PHE A 157 8.50 -12.41 -3.25
N ASN A 158 7.81 -11.41 -3.81
CA ASN A 158 6.90 -10.57 -3.06
C ASN A 158 5.78 -10.01 -3.94
N SER A 159 4.56 -10.05 -3.41
CA SER A 159 3.34 -9.57 -4.05
C SER A 159 2.35 -9.14 -2.99
N LEU A 160 1.62 -8.07 -3.28
CA LEU A 160 0.61 -7.59 -2.34
C LEU A 160 -0.54 -8.59 -2.19
N ARG A 161 -0.94 -9.30 -3.24
CA ARG A 161 -2.06 -10.27 -3.19
C ARG A 161 -1.61 -11.70 -2.94
N LEU A 162 -0.50 -12.12 -3.54
CA LEU A 162 -0.05 -13.51 -3.56
C LEU A 162 0.74 -13.89 -2.29
N GLY A 163 1.30 -12.90 -1.59
CA GLY A 163 2.12 -13.07 -0.39
C GLY A 163 3.63 -12.95 -0.69
N VAL A 164 4.47 -13.47 0.20
CA VAL A 164 5.94 -13.35 0.10
C VAL A 164 6.64 -14.70 0.23
N SER A 165 7.82 -14.82 -0.38
CA SER A 165 8.76 -15.90 -0.07
C SER A 165 10.09 -15.30 0.37
N TYR A 166 10.56 -15.71 1.55
CA TYR A 166 11.85 -15.30 2.08
C TYR A 166 12.72 -16.53 2.34
N ASP A 167 13.94 -16.51 1.80
CA ASP A 167 14.89 -17.60 1.97
C ASP A 167 16.06 -17.15 2.86
N ALA A 168 15.95 -17.43 4.16
CA ALA A 168 17.00 -17.12 5.13
C ALA A 168 18.25 -17.99 4.94
N SER A 169 18.11 -19.15 4.31
CA SER A 169 19.21 -20.10 4.05
C SER A 169 20.11 -19.66 2.89
N ARG A 170 19.61 -18.76 2.03
CA ARG A 170 20.30 -18.30 0.84
C ARG A 170 21.54 -17.48 1.20
N GLU A 171 22.66 -17.84 0.57
CA GLU A 171 23.91 -17.08 0.65
C GLU A 171 23.70 -15.67 0.10
N GLU A 172 24.35 -14.69 0.72
CA GLU A 172 24.23 -13.31 0.31
C GLU A 172 24.97 -13.07 -1.01
N GLU A 173 24.29 -12.43 -1.95
CA GLU A 173 24.91 -12.01 -3.20
C GLU A 173 25.89 -10.85 -2.98
N GLU A 174 26.89 -10.75 -3.86
CA GLU A 174 27.82 -9.62 -3.88
C GLU A 174 27.11 -8.33 -4.32
N TYR A 175 27.48 -7.20 -3.70
CA TYR A 175 27.03 -5.89 -4.11
C TYR A 175 27.71 -5.44 -5.40
N LEU A 176 26.93 -5.30 -6.47
CA LEU A 176 27.37 -4.78 -7.77
C LEU A 176 26.88 -3.33 -7.99
N PRO A 177 27.54 -2.51 -8.84
CA PRO A 177 27.18 -1.11 -9.02
C PRO A 177 25.76 -0.89 -9.57
N ALA A 178 24.91 -0.17 -8.84
CA ALA A 178 23.54 0.13 -9.25
C ALA A 178 23.49 0.97 -10.54
N VAL A 179 22.41 0.81 -11.31
CA VAL A 179 22.26 1.48 -12.61
C VAL A 179 21.27 2.62 -12.50
N ILE A 180 21.57 3.76 -13.15
CA ILE A 180 20.63 4.87 -13.25
C ILE A 180 19.43 4.44 -14.09
N ALA A 181 18.23 4.53 -13.51
CA ALA A 181 16.97 4.17 -14.14
C ALA A 181 16.19 5.42 -14.58
N LYS A 182 15.20 5.21 -15.46
CA LYS A 182 14.14 6.19 -15.69
C LYS A 182 13.12 6.07 -14.55
N GLY A 183 12.63 7.20 -14.06
CA GLY A 183 11.46 7.20 -13.18
C GLY A 183 10.16 6.98 -13.97
N PRO A 184 9.03 6.73 -13.29
CA PRO A 184 7.74 6.42 -13.93
C PRO A 184 7.05 7.64 -14.58
N GLY A 185 7.66 8.83 -14.52
CA GLY A 185 7.15 10.06 -15.14
C GLY A 185 6.22 10.91 -14.27
N GLY A 186 5.68 10.37 -13.18
CA GLY A 186 4.83 11.11 -12.26
C GLY A 186 5.56 12.21 -11.48
N GLN A 187 4.80 13.23 -11.05
CA GLN A 187 5.31 14.32 -10.23
C GLN A 187 5.63 13.83 -8.81
N LEU A 188 6.85 14.09 -8.35
CA LEU A 188 7.25 13.84 -6.96
C LEU A 188 6.49 14.75 -6.00
N LYS A 189 5.82 14.15 -5.02
CA LYS A 189 5.00 14.81 -4.00
C LYS A 189 5.35 14.26 -2.62
N GLU A 190 5.43 15.12 -1.61
CA GLU A 190 5.57 14.66 -0.23
C GLU A 190 4.31 13.89 0.16
N GLN A 191 4.48 12.70 0.74
CA GLN A 191 3.37 11.95 1.28
C GLN A 191 2.81 12.65 2.52
N THR A 192 1.52 12.98 2.49
CA THR A 192 0.86 13.70 3.59
C THR A 192 -0.25 12.91 4.26
N ILE A 193 -0.61 11.74 3.70
CA ILE A 193 -1.46 10.75 4.36
C ILE A 193 -0.68 10.13 5.55
N PRO A 194 -1.34 9.85 6.69
CA PRO A 194 -0.71 9.15 7.79
C PRO A 194 -0.07 7.82 7.34
N PRO A 195 0.99 7.36 8.02
CA PRO A 195 1.62 6.08 7.69
C PRO A 195 0.71 4.91 8.06
N ILE A 196 0.94 3.76 7.43
CA ILE A 196 0.43 2.47 7.91
C ILE A 196 1.24 2.05 9.14
N ARG A 197 0.56 1.67 10.22
CA ARG A 197 1.18 1.27 11.49
C ARG A 197 0.51 0.04 12.08
N ILE A 198 1.29 -0.72 12.85
CA ILE A 198 0.77 -1.80 13.67
C ILE A 198 -0.01 -1.18 14.82
N GLU A 199 -1.30 -1.48 14.84
CA GLU A 199 -2.22 -1.02 15.87
C GLU A 199 -2.29 -2.05 17.02
N GLU A 200 -2.27 -3.34 16.67
CA GLU A 200 -2.54 -4.41 17.62
C GLU A 200 -1.70 -5.66 17.31
N TYR A 201 -1.17 -6.29 18.37
CA TYR A 201 -0.64 -7.64 18.34
C TYR A 201 -1.63 -8.58 19.02
N LEU A 202 -2.15 -9.59 18.30
CA LEU A 202 -3.14 -10.52 18.83
C LEU A 202 -2.57 -11.93 18.97
N GLN A 203 -2.73 -12.49 20.17
CA GLN A 203 -2.50 -13.92 20.40
C GLN A 203 -3.69 -14.73 19.86
N PRO A 204 -3.46 -15.97 19.38
CA PRO A 204 -4.55 -16.85 18.97
C PRO A 204 -5.47 -17.12 20.16
N LYS A 205 -6.78 -16.95 19.98
CA LYS A 205 -7.78 -17.35 20.98
C LYS A 205 -7.95 -18.86 21.04
N ARG A 206 -7.66 -19.56 19.95
CA ARG A 206 -7.75 -21.02 19.85
C ARG A 206 -6.77 -21.55 18.80
N VAL A 207 -6.25 -22.74 19.04
CA VAL A 207 -5.40 -23.49 18.09
C VAL A 207 -6.09 -24.81 17.76
N LEU A 208 -6.32 -25.07 16.47
CA LEU A 208 -6.97 -26.25 15.92
C LEU A 208 -5.96 -27.01 15.05
N GLY A 209 -5.15 -27.87 15.66
CA GLY A 209 -4.01 -28.50 15.00
C GLY A 209 -2.99 -27.45 14.57
N ARG A 210 -2.94 -27.13 13.27
CA ARG A 210 -2.04 -26.12 12.67
C ARG A 210 -2.75 -24.80 12.32
N VAL A 211 -4.04 -24.68 12.63
CA VAL A 211 -4.86 -23.50 12.35
C VAL A 211 -4.98 -22.66 13.62
N TYR A 212 -4.61 -21.38 13.52
CA TYR A 212 -4.64 -20.39 14.58
C TYR A 212 -5.85 -19.47 14.36
N ASP A 213 -6.78 -19.42 15.31
CA ASP A 213 -7.97 -18.54 15.29
C ASP A 213 -7.73 -17.34 16.20
N PHE A 214 -7.60 -16.14 15.63
CA PHE A 214 -7.37 -14.90 16.39
C PHE A 214 -8.67 -14.29 16.96
N GLY A 215 -9.84 -14.88 16.64
CA GLY A 215 -11.13 -14.46 17.16
C GLY A 215 -11.70 -13.17 16.57
N LYS A 216 -10.97 -12.50 15.67
CA LYS A 216 -11.32 -11.25 15.01
C LYS A 216 -10.80 -11.31 13.57
N ASN A 217 -11.63 -10.95 12.60
CA ASN A 217 -11.18 -10.78 11.21
C ASN A 217 -10.46 -9.43 11.10
N MET A 218 -9.33 -9.35 10.42
CA MET A 218 -8.51 -8.14 10.36
C MET A 218 -7.72 -8.06 9.07
N ALA A 219 -7.11 -6.90 8.83
CA ALA A 219 -6.05 -6.74 7.87
C ALA A 219 -4.67 -6.69 8.55
N GLY A 220 -3.70 -7.40 7.97
CA GLY A 220 -2.33 -7.45 8.48
C GLY A 220 -1.59 -8.72 8.06
N ASP A 221 -0.75 -9.27 8.93
CA ASP A 221 -0.11 -10.57 8.73
C ASP A 221 0.22 -11.24 10.08
N VAL A 222 0.98 -12.35 10.10
CA VAL A 222 1.51 -12.91 11.34
C VAL A 222 3.00 -12.63 11.49
N ARG A 223 3.42 -12.44 12.75
CA ARG A 223 4.80 -12.61 13.19
C ARG A 223 4.92 -14.01 13.77
N ILE A 224 5.83 -14.81 13.23
CA ILE A 224 6.06 -16.18 13.67
C ILE A 224 7.50 -16.37 14.15
N THR A 225 7.65 -17.05 15.28
CA THR A 225 8.94 -17.54 15.77
C THR A 225 9.01 -19.03 15.52
N VAL A 226 10.06 -19.45 14.82
CA VAL A 226 10.25 -20.84 14.39
C VAL A 226 11.69 -21.30 14.61
N SER A 227 11.86 -22.60 14.83
CA SER A 227 13.16 -23.26 14.90
C SER A 227 13.16 -24.52 14.04
N GLY A 228 14.30 -24.85 13.45
CA GLY A 228 14.44 -26.01 12.56
C GLY A 228 15.83 -26.06 11.94
N GLU A 229 16.04 -27.02 11.04
CA GLU A 229 17.30 -27.18 10.32
C GLU A 229 17.43 -26.14 9.20
N LYS A 230 18.68 -25.86 8.76
CA LYS A 230 18.92 -25.01 7.59
C LYS A 230 18.18 -25.59 6.40
N GLY A 231 17.39 -24.77 5.71
CA GLY A 231 16.60 -25.19 4.56
C GLY A 231 15.21 -25.75 4.88
N SER A 232 14.86 -25.96 6.16
CA SER A 232 13.49 -26.31 6.54
C SER A 232 12.52 -25.23 6.06
N LYS A 233 11.35 -25.65 5.55
CA LYS A 233 10.35 -24.75 4.97
C LYS A 233 9.11 -24.62 5.85
N LEU A 234 8.55 -23.42 5.80
CA LEU A 234 7.29 -23.03 6.42
C LEU A 234 6.42 -22.34 5.37
N ALA A 235 5.12 -22.59 5.40
CA ALA A 235 4.12 -21.79 4.70
C ALA A 235 3.02 -21.33 5.68
N VAL A 236 2.65 -20.06 5.62
CA VAL A 236 1.52 -19.49 6.35
C VAL A 236 0.41 -19.16 5.35
N ILE A 237 -0.73 -19.82 5.49
CA ILE A 237 -1.90 -19.68 4.63
C ILE A 237 -2.98 -18.94 5.41
N TYR A 238 -3.48 -17.84 4.86
CA TYR A 238 -4.42 -16.96 5.55
C TYR A 238 -5.84 -17.10 4.99
N GLY A 239 -6.84 -16.97 5.87
CA GLY A 239 -8.24 -16.91 5.44
C GLY A 239 -9.21 -16.34 6.47
N GLU A 240 -10.37 -15.92 5.98
CA GLU A 240 -11.46 -15.35 6.79
C GLU A 240 -12.39 -16.43 7.36
N ARG A 241 -12.38 -17.63 6.76
CA ARG A 241 -13.30 -18.73 7.06
C ARG A 241 -12.57 -20.07 7.11
N LEU A 242 -13.21 -21.02 7.79
CA LEU A 242 -12.86 -22.43 7.77
C LEU A 242 -13.90 -23.21 6.96
N ASN A 243 -13.48 -24.27 6.30
CA ASN A 243 -14.37 -25.26 5.71
C ASN A 243 -14.92 -26.22 6.79
N GLU A 244 -15.74 -27.19 6.39
CA GLU A 244 -16.34 -28.19 7.29
C GLU A 244 -15.30 -29.05 8.01
N ASP A 245 -14.12 -29.26 7.42
CA ASP A 245 -12.99 -30.01 8.00
C ASP A 245 -12.12 -29.16 8.94
N GLY A 246 -12.48 -27.90 9.19
CA GLY A 246 -11.70 -26.98 10.02
C GLY A 246 -10.40 -26.48 9.36
N LYS A 247 -10.26 -26.62 8.05
CA LYS A 247 -9.14 -26.08 7.24
C LYS A 247 -9.48 -24.69 6.71
N ILE A 248 -8.47 -23.92 6.34
CA ILE A 248 -8.65 -22.60 5.73
C ILE A 248 -9.44 -22.71 4.42
N ASP A 249 -10.52 -21.94 4.30
CA ASP A 249 -11.28 -21.81 3.06
C ASP A 249 -10.88 -20.54 2.30
N GLN A 250 -10.22 -20.71 1.15
CA GLN A 250 -9.84 -19.62 0.24
C GLN A 250 -10.73 -19.56 -1.02
N ARG A 251 -11.82 -20.33 -1.11
CA ARG A 251 -12.66 -20.42 -2.32
C ARG A 251 -13.15 -19.07 -2.81
N TRP A 252 -13.55 -18.19 -1.89
CA TRP A 252 -14.01 -16.84 -2.23
C TRP A 252 -12.89 -15.82 -2.45
N ILE A 253 -11.68 -16.12 -1.98
CA ILE A 253 -10.50 -15.28 -2.17
C ILE A 253 -9.94 -15.49 -3.59
N LYS A 254 -10.00 -16.73 -4.10
CA LYS A 254 -9.52 -17.15 -5.44
C LYS A 254 -10.49 -16.86 -6.60
N ARG A 255 -11.49 -16.00 -6.42
CA ARG A 255 -12.58 -15.79 -7.41
C ARG A 255 -12.20 -14.87 -8.58
N HIS A 256 -11.01 -14.26 -8.52
CA HIS A 256 -10.53 -13.25 -9.46
C HIS A 256 -9.11 -13.62 -9.90
N PRO A 257 -8.91 -14.02 -11.17
CA PRO A 257 -8.50 -15.36 -11.70
C PRO A 257 -8.30 -16.57 -10.78
N GLU A 258 -8.16 -17.78 -11.39
CA GLU A 258 -7.65 -18.99 -10.72
C GLU A 258 -6.18 -18.82 -10.33
N ILE A 259 -5.97 -18.12 -9.21
CA ILE A 259 -4.65 -17.87 -8.67
C ILE A 259 -4.22 -19.07 -7.80
N PRO A 260 -3.14 -19.79 -8.15
CA PRO A 260 -2.70 -20.97 -7.40
C PRO A 260 -2.22 -20.60 -5.99
N ARG A 261 -1.64 -19.40 -5.84
CA ARG A 261 -1.06 -18.86 -4.61
C ARG A 261 -1.71 -17.53 -4.25
N ILE A 262 -2.61 -17.50 -3.26
CA ILE A 262 -3.19 -16.24 -2.76
C ILE A 262 -3.06 -16.16 -1.25
N GLN A 263 -2.61 -15.01 -0.75
CA GLN A 263 -2.33 -14.81 0.67
C GLN A 263 -1.51 -15.97 1.29
N VAL A 264 -0.37 -16.31 0.69
CA VAL A 264 0.55 -17.33 1.22
C VAL A 264 1.93 -16.76 1.41
N ASP A 265 2.39 -16.79 2.66
CA ASP A 265 3.78 -16.46 2.99
C ASP A 265 4.60 -17.73 3.14
N GLU A 266 5.80 -17.74 2.58
CA GLU A 266 6.74 -18.84 2.64
C GLU A 266 8.05 -18.38 3.26
N TYR A 267 8.63 -19.23 4.10
CA TYR A 267 9.89 -18.96 4.78
C TYR A 267 10.77 -20.21 4.77
N THR A 268 12.03 -20.04 4.36
CA THR A 268 13.06 -21.08 4.45
C THR A 268 14.07 -20.67 5.52
N LEU A 269 14.34 -21.56 6.50
CA LEU A 269 15.15 -21.26 7.68
C LEU A 269 16.65 -21.24 7.37
N SER A 270 17.39 -20.37 8.03
CA SER A 270 18.86 -20.36 8.02
C SER A 270 19.45 -21.46 8.90
N GLY A 271 18.72 -21.94 9.91
CA GLY A 271 19.14 -23.01 10.82
C GLY A 271 19.99 -22.53 11.99
N ALA A 272 20.00 -21.22 12.27
CA ALA A 272 20.87 -20.60 13.27
C ALA A 272 20.24 -20.48 14.68
N GLY A 273 19.20 -21.28 14.98
CA GLY A 273 18.41 -21.22 16.21
C GLY A 273 17.00 -20.65 15.97
N PRO A 274 16.33 -20.08 17.00
CA PRO A 274 15.03 -19.45 16.83
C PRO A 274 15.09 -18.24 15.88
N GLU A 275 14.31 -18.31 14.82
CA GLU A 275 14.20 -17.30 13.77
C GLU A 275 12.82 -16.62 13.82
N VAL A 276 12.78 -15.31 13.54
CA VAL A 276 11.53 -14.53 13.50
C VAL A 276 11.23 -14.15 12.06
N PHE A 277 10.07 -14.57 11.58
CA PHE A 277 9.57 -14.21 10.26
C PHE A 277 8.32 -13.32 10.35
N GLN A 278 8.33 -12.24 9.56
CA GLN A 278 7.22 -11.32 9.35
C GLN A 278 7.47 -10.56 8.04
N SER A 279 6.43 -10.10 7.35
CA SER A 279 6.59 -9.41 6.06
C SER A 279 6.81 -7.90 6.19
N ASP A 280 7.57 -7.33 5.25
CA ASP A 280 7.68 -5.88 5.03
C ASP A 280 6.90 -5.39 3.79
N PHE A 281 6.41 -6.30 2.94
CA PHE A 281 5.98 -5.98 1.56
C PHE A 281 4.56 -6.41 1.19
N THR A 282 3.79 -6.97 2.13
CA THR A 282 2.44 -7.43 1.86
C THR A 282 1.57 -7.44 3.12
N TYR A 283 0.26 -7.59 2.93
CA TYR A 283 -0.73 -7.78 4.00
C TYR A 283 -1.82 -8.72 3.52
N LYS A 284 -2.70 -9.17 4.41
CA LYS A 284 -3.76 -10.15 4.17
C LYS A 284 -5.00 -9.75 4.93
N GLY A 285 -6.17 -10.10 4.41
CA GLY A 285 -7.41 -10.11 5.18
C GLY A 285 -7.63 -11.51 5.76
N PHE A 286 -7.71 -11.63 7.08
CA PHE A 286 -7.80 -12.91 7.76
C PHE A 286 -8.34 -12.84 9.19
N ARG A 287 -8.94 -13.95 9.61
CA ARG A 287 -9.16 -14.28 11.03
C ARG A 287 -8.33 -15.50 11.43
N TYR A 288 -8.02 -16.36 10.47
CA TYR A 288 -7.36 -17.63 10.66
C TYR A 288 -6.05 -17.65 9.88
N ALA A 289 -5.03 -18.27 10.47
CA ALA A 289 -3.77 -18.59 9.79
C ALA A 289 -3.47 -20.08 9.98
N GLU A 290 -3.22 -20.82 8.89
CA GLU A 290 -2.72 -22.19 8.94
C GLU A 290 -1.22 -22.19 8.68
N VAL A 291 -0.47 -22.78 9.61
CA VAL A 291 0.99 -22.87 9.54
C VAL A 291 1.39 -24.28 9.13
N ARG A 292 1.90 -24.45 7.90
CA ARG A 292 2.35 -25.72 7.33
C ARG A 292 3.88 -25.75 7.24
N GLY A 293 4.47 -26.94 7.26
CA GLY A 293 5.92 -27.13 7.23
C GLY A 293 6.43 -28.15 8.25
N GLU A 294 7.74 -28.30 8.27
CA GLU A 294 8.47 -29.26 9.12
C GLU A 294 9.09 -28.59 10.35
N CYS A 295 9.01 -27.26 10.41
CA CYS A 295 9.61 -26.45 11.45
C CYS A 295 8.86 -26.57 12.79
N ARG A 296 9.58 -26.44 13.90
CA ARG A 296 8.99 -26.25 15.21
C ARG A 296 8.46 -24.82 15.31
N ILE A 297 7.17 -24.68 15.60
CA ILE A 297 6.53 -23.38 15.81
C ILE A 297 6.62 -23.03 17.30
N GLU A 298 7.25 -21.93 17.63
CA GLU A 298 7.43 -21.47 19.02
C GLU A 298 6.37 -20.45 19.41
N ASN A 299 6.06 -19.51 18.51
CA ASN A 299 5.04 -18.50 18.75
C ASN A 299 4.42 -18.02 17.43
N VAL A 300 3.12 -17.74 17.44
CA VAL A 300 2.39 -17.10 16.33
C VAL A 300 1.61 -15.95 16.90
N THR A 301 1.83 -14.74 16.38
CA THR A 301 1.09 -13.54 16.81
C THR A 301 0.62 -12.79 15.57
N ALA A 302 -0.67 -12.47 15.47
CA ALA A 302 -1.17 -11.62 14.39
C ALA A 302 -0.77 -10.17 14.63
N ARG A 303 -0.35 -9.47 13.57
CA ARG A 303 -0.11 -8.03 13.55
C ARG A 303 -1.24 -7.40 12.76
N SER A 304 -2.14 -6.67 13.42
CA SER A 304 -3.14 -5.87 12.72
C SER A 304 -2.57 -4.49 12.43
N PHE A 305 -2.63 -4.06 11.18
CA PHE A 305 -2.12 -2.76 10.77
C PHE A 305 -2.97 -2.16 9.66
N HIS A 306 -3.02 -0.83 9.65
CA HIS A 306 -3.74 -0.03 8.67
C HIS A 306 -3.17 1.40 8.67
N THR A 307 -3.58 2.23 7.71
CA THR A 307 -3.31 3.68 7.73
C THR A 307 -3.83 4.26 9.03
N TYR A 308 -2.96 4.90 9.78
CA TYR A 308 -3.32 5.47 11.08
C TYR A 308 -4.41 6.53 10.93
N VAL A 309 -5.48 6.37 11.71
CA VAL A 309 -6.58 7.33 11.83
C VAL A 309 -6.90 7.54 13.29
N LYS A 310 -7.21 8.80 13.65
CA LYS A 310 -7.68 9.12 14.99
C LYS A 310 -9.17 8.88 15.07
N GLU A 311 -9.65 8.20 16.10
CA GLU A 311 -11.08 8.12 16.41
C GLU A 311 -11.64 9.50 16.78
N ARG A 312 -12.80 9.83 16.22
CA ARG A 312 -13.53 11.08 16.47
C ARG A 312 -14.88 10.87 17.11
N GLY A 313 -15.53 9.74 16.83
CA GLY A 313 -16.85 9.43 17.32
C GLY A 313 -16.96 7.97 17.73
N GLY A 314 -17.98 7.68 18.52
CA GLY A 314 -18.30 6.34 18.98
C GLY A 314 -19.80 6.18 19.13
N PHE A 315 -20.24 4.92 19.21
CA PHE A 315 -21.63 4.56 19.42
C PHE A 315 -21.71 3.47 20.50
N GLN A 316 -22.65 3.63 21.42
CA GLN A 316 -23.05 2.58 22.34
C GLN A 316 -24.53 2.73 22.67
N CYS A 317 -25.24 1.61 22.80
CA CYS A 317 -26.60 1.57 23.30
C CYS A 317 -26.83 0.36 24.22
N SER A 318 -28.04 0.22 24.76
CA SER A 318 -28.42 -0.88 25.65
C SER A 318 -28.55 -2.24 24.95
N ASP A 319 -28.72 -2.26 23.62
CA ASP A 319 -28.78 -3.51 22.85
C ASP A 319 -27.37 -3.97 22.44
N SER A 320 -26.88 -5.00 23.13
CA SER A 320 -25.55 -5.58 22.86
C SER A 320 -25.36 -6.05 21.41
N ARG A 321 -26.43 -6.38 20.68
CA ARG A 321 -26.34 -6.78 19.27
C ARG A 321 -25.95 -5.61 18.38
N VAL A 322 -26.53 -4.44 18.63
CA VAL A 322 -26.22 -3.21 17.88
C VAL A 322 -24.79 -2.78 18.16
N ASN A 323 -24.34 -2.87 19.42
CA ASN A 323 -22.95 -2.58 19.77
C ASN A 323 -21.97 -3.49 19.00
N ARG A 324 -22.27 -4.80 18.88
CA ARG A 324 -21.44 -5.73 18.07
C ARG A 324 -21.46 -5.41 16.58
N ILE A 325 -22.58 -4.93 16.03
CA ILE A 325 -22.64 -4.46 14.64
C ILE A 325 -21.72 -3.24 14.46
N MET A 326 -21.77 -2.28 15.38
CA MET A 326 -20.92 -1.08 15.30
C MET A 326 -19.44 -1.41 15.47
N GLU A 327 -19.08 -2.37 16.32
CA GLU A 327 -17.71 -2.89 16.42
C GLU A 327 -17.26 -3.56 15.11
N ALA A 328 -18.13 -4.35 14.48
CA ALA A 328 -17.84 -4.96 13.18
C ALA A 328 -17.65 -3.90 12.09
N VAL A 329 -18.50 -2.87 12.05
CA VAL A 329 -18.37 -1.73 11.13
C VAL A 329 -17.03 -1.03 11.34
N ARG A 330 -16.69 -0.68 12.59
CA ARG A 330 -15.41 -0.06 12.95
C ARG A 330 -14.23 -0.89 12.44
N ASN A 331 -14.25 -2.19 12.71
CA ASN A 331 -13.19 -3.11 12.31
C ASN A 331 -13.10 -3.30 10.78
N SER A 332 -14.23 -3.31 10.07
CA SER A 332 -14.28 -3.34 8.61
C SER A 332 -13.75 -2.05 7.98
N THR A 333 -14.06 -0.88 8.55
CA THR A 333 -13.49 0.40 8.10
C THR A 333 -11.97 0.34 8.22
N LEU A 334 -11.43 0.04 9.42
CA LEU A 334 -9.98 0.05 9.67
C LEU A 334 -9.23 -0.98 8.81
N SER A 335 -9.78 -2.18 8.65
CA SER A 335 -9.17 -3.22 7.81
C SER A 335 -9.04 -2.77 6.35
N ASN A 336 -9.90 -1.87 5.88
CA ASN A 336 -9.89 -1.34 4.52
C ASN A 336 -9.10 -0.03 4.35
N LEU A 337 -8.28 0.38 5.32
CA LEU A 337 -7.43 1.57 5.19
C LEU A 337 -5.97 1.17 4.91
N HIS A 338 -5.61 1.05 3.62
CA HIS A 338 -4.24 0.73 3.18
C HIS A 338 -3.80 1.71 2.11
N HIS A 339 -3.40 2.93 2.52
CA HIS A 339 -3.20 4.15 1.70
C HIS A 339 -4.45 4.71 1.03
N THR A 340 -5.33 3.83 0.61
CA THR A 340 -6.63 4.14 0.02
C THR A 340 -7.72 3.48 0.86
N ILE A 341 -8.97 3.68 0.45
CA ILE A 341 -10.14 3.03 1.02
C ILE A 341 -10.46 1.85 0.12
N THR A 342 -10.10 0.64 0.54
CA THR A 342 -10.28 -0.57 -0.26
C THR A 342 -11.69 -1.14 -0.11
N ASP A 343 -12.17 -1.88 -1.12
CA ASP A 343 -13.38 -2.68 -1.04
C ASP A 343 -13.23 -3.85 -0.05
N CYS A 344 -12.08 -4.52 -0.08
CA CYS A 344 -11.74 -5.59 0.82
C CYS A 344 -10.21 -5.71 1.04
N PRO A 345 -9.77 -6.20 2.20
CA PRO A 345 -8.35 -6.30 2.53
C PRO A 345 -7.68 -7.59 2.04
N HIS A 346 -8.45 -8.55 1.50
CA HIS A 346 -7.96 -9.87 1.13
C HIS A 346 -7.77 -10.08 -0.36
N ARG A 347 -8.85 -10.00 -1.15
CA ARG A 347 -8.86 -10.46 -2.55
C ARG A 347 -8.50 -9.37 -3.57
N GLU A 348 -9.18 -8.22 -3.55
CA GLU A 348 -9.04 -7.20 -4.61
C GLU A 348 -8.05 -6.12 -4.19
N LYS A 349 -8.32 -5.51 -3.01
CA LYS A 349 -7.54 -4.43 -2.40
C LYS A 349 -7.58 -3.13 -3.20
N ASN A 350 -8.69 -2.90 -3.92
CA ASN A 350 -8.81 -1.78 -4.85
C ASN A 350 -9.64 -0.65 -4.26
N GLY A 351 -9.30 0.59 -4.63
CA GLY A 351 -10.04 1.77 -4.21
C GLY A 351 -11.30 2.02 -5.04
N TRP A 352 -12.31 1.16 -4.91
CA TRP A 352 -13.58 1.27 -5.61
C TRP A 352 -14.34 2.56 -5.24
N LEU A 353 -14.72 3.33 -6.26
CA LEU A 353 -15.34 4.65 -6.07
C LEU A 353 -16.72 4.55 -5.41
N GLY A 354 -17.55 3.60 -5.85
CA GLY A 354 -18.87 3.32 -5.28
C GLY A 354 -18.81 3.08 -3.77
N ASP A 355 -17.98 2.14 -3.36
CA ASP A 355 -17.78 1.72 -1.97
C ASP A 355 -17.25 2.87 -1.10
N ALA A 356 -16.26 3.60 -1.61
CA ALA A 356 -15.65 4.73 -0.91
C ALA A 356 -16.65 5.84 -0.62
N HIS A 357 -17.55 6.16 -1.56
CA HIS A 357 -18.54 7.21 -1.34
C HIS A 357 -19.76 6.73 -0.56
N ALA A 358 -20.14 5.45 -0.69
CA ALA A 358 -21.25 4.87 0.06
C ALA A 358 -20.95 4.79 1.56
N SER A 359 -19.69 4.54 1.93
CA SER A 359 -19.24 4.44 3.32
C SER A 359 -18.77 5.76 3.94
N CYS A 360 -18.65 6.85 3.15
CA CYS A 360 -17.91 8.04 3.58
C CYS A 360 -18.49 8.77 4.79
N GLU A 361 -19.82 8.83 4.88
CA GLU A 361 -20.50 9.46 6.02
C GLU A 361 -20.22 8.70 7.32
N GLN A 362 -20.37 7.37 7.29
CA GLN A 362 -20.06 6.53 8.44
C GLN A 362 -18.59 6.67 8.87
N ALA A 363 -17.66 6.67 7.91
CA ALA A 363 -16.24 6.80 8.20
C ALA A 363 -15.89 8.18 8.80
N LEU A 364 -16.48 9.26 8.29
CA LEU A 364 -16.27 10.63 8.80
C LEU A 364 -16.88 10.86 10.20
N LEU A 365 -17.96 10.16 10.54
CA LEU A 365 -18.55 10.18 11.88
C LEU A 365 -17.67 9.47 12.91
N GLN A 366 -16.95 8.42 12.52
CA GLN A 366 -16.14 7.61 13.43
C GLN A 366 -14.67 8.05 13.50
N PHE A 367 -14.08 8.52 12.41
CA PHE A 367 -12.63 8.72 12.30
C PHE A 367 -12.25 10.06 11.64
N ASP A 368 -11.02 10.50 11.92
CA ASP A 368 -10.38 11.60 11.19
C ASP A 368 -9.89 11.14 9.80
N MET A 369 -10.80 11.15 8.84
CA MET A 369 -10.58 10.64 7.48
C MET A 369 -10.08 11.69 6.48
N GLU A 370 -9.92 12.94 6.89
CA GLU A 370 -9.69 14.08 5.98
C GLU A 370 -8.48 13.86 5.05
N LYS A 371 -7.35 13.42 5.61
CA LYS A 371 -6.12 13.19 4.84
C LYS A 371 -6.23 11.97 3.92
N ILE A 372 -6.98 10.95 4.32
CA ILE A 372 -7.21 9.74 3.51
C ILE A 372 -8.09 10.08 2.31
N TYR A 373 -9.23 10.75 2.52
CA TYR A 373 -10.08 11.17 1.42
C TYR A 373 -9.40 12.14 0.48
N ARG A 374 -8.51 13.01 1.00
CA ARG A 374 -7.69 13.87 0.14
C ARG A 374 -6.77 13.06 -0.77
N HIS A 375 -6.03 12.09 -0.21
CA HIS A 375 -5.17 11.20 -1.00
C HIS A 375 -5.98 10.43 -2.04
N TYR A 376 -7.13 9.89 -1.63
CA TYR A 376 -8.02 9.14 -2.50
C TYR A 376 -8.56 9.98 -3.67
N LEU A 377 -9.07 11.18 -3.39
CA LEU A 377 -9.61 12.07 -4.43
C LEU A 377 -8.53 12.64 -5.35
N ASP A 378 -7.31 12.84 -4.86
CA ASP A 378 -6.16 13.15 -5.71
C ASP A 378 -5.86 11.98 -6.68
N ALA A 379 -5.94 10.72 -6.20
CA ALA A 379 -5.80 9.55 -7.07
C ALA A 379 -6.94 9.41 -8.09
N VAL A 380 -8.19 9.69 -7.69
CA VAL A 380 -9.34 9.73 -8.61
C VAL A 380 -9.11 10.78 -9.71
N ALA A 381 -8.66 11.98 -9.34
CA ALA A 381 -8.36 13.03 -10.30
C ALA A 381 -7.19 12.69 -11.24
N ASP A 382 -6.13 12.05 -10.72
CA ASP A 382 -5.00 11.57 -11.52
C ASP A 382 -5.43 10.52 -12.57
N CYS A 383 -6.43 9.70 -12.25
CA CYS A 383 -7.00 8.71 -13.17
C CYS A 383 -8.08 9.28 -14.11
N GLN A 384 -8.48 10.54 -14.00
CA GLN A 384 -9.49 11.09 -14.90
C GLN A 384 -8.92 11.35 -16.31
N TRP A 385 -9.45 10.66 -17.32
CA TRP A 385 -9.00 10.83 -18.71
C TRP A 385 -9.23 12.23 -19.25
N PRO A 386 -8.49 12.67 -20.29
CA PRO A 386 -8.70 13.96 -20.96
C PRO A 386 -10.14 14.21 -21.39
N SER A 387 -10.89 13.16 -21.76
CA SER A 387 -12.31 13.21 -22.08
C SER A 387 -13.21 13.62 -20.92
N GLY A 388 -12.74 13.46 -19.67
CA GLY A 388 -13.51 13.64 -18.44
C GLY A 388 -14.04 12.35 -17.81
N GLN A 389 -13.91 11.22 -18.53
CA GLN A 389 -14.26 9.88 -18.04
C GLN A 389 -13.45 9.49 -16.79
N LEU A 390 -14.12 8.84 -15.85
CA LEU A 390 -13.53 8.24 -14.66
C LEU A 390 -13.55 6.72 -14.76
N PRO A 391 -12.58 6.04 -14.12
CA PRO A 391 -12.66 4.61 -13.86
C PRO A 391 -13.46 4.30 -12.60
N CYS A 392 -13.90 3.04 -12.45
CA CYS A 392 -14.61 2.57 -11.26
C CYS A 392 -13.72 2.29 -10.03
N ILE A 393 -12.40 2.21 -10.22
CA ILE A 393 -11.38 2.10 -9.16
C ILE A 393 -10.31 3.17 -9.31
N ALA A 394 -9.76 3.64 -8.18
CA ALA A 394 -8.60 4.53 -8.16
C ALA A 394 -7.67 4.22 -6.96
N PRO A 395 -6.33 4.26 -7.14
CA PRO A 395 -5.61 4.43 -8.41
C PRO A 395 -5.78 3.23 -9.37
N THR A 396 -5.69 3.49 -10.67
CA THR A 396 -5.69 2.48 -11.75
C THR A 396 -4.87 2.97 -12.95
N SER A 397 -4.37 2.04 -13.77
CA SER A 397 -3.71 2.35 -15.04
C SER A 397 -4.70 2.28 -16.20
N VAL A 398 -5.28 1.09 -16.43
CA VAL A 398 -6.06 0.79 -17.64
C VAL A 398 -7.45 0.23 -17.33
N TYR A 399 -7.64 -0.35 -16.14
CA TYR A 399 -8.89 -1.01 -15.77
C TYR A 399 -9.98 -0.02 -15.35
N GLY A 400 -11.24 -0.42 -15.57
CA GLY A 400 -12.40 0.18 -14.92
C GLY A 400 -13.01 1.37 -15.63
N TYR A 401 -12.53 1.76 -16.82
CA TYR A 401 -13.11 2.88 -17.57
C TYR A 401 -14.39 2.51 -18.32
N ASN A 402 -14.51 1.27 -18.80
CA ASN A 402 -15.65 0.79 -19.59
C ASN A 402 -16.42 -0.35 -18.91
N PHE A 403 -16.16 -0.59 -17.62
CA PHE A 403 -16.77 -1.65 -16.82
C PHE A 403 -17.03 -1.13 -15.41
N GLN A 404 -18.29 -1.19 -14.96
CA GLN A 404 -18.75 -0.67 -13.65
C GLN A 404 -18.42 0.82 -13.40
N SER A 405 -18.11 1.57 -14.46
CA SER A 405 -18.01 3.03 -14.47
C SER A 405 -19.38 3.66 -14.76
N GLY A 406 -19.65 4.82 -14.16
CA GLY A 406 -20.91 5.53 -14.34
C GLY A 406 -21.37 6.28 -13.09
N PRO A 407 -22.49 7.03 -13.19
CA PRO A 407 -22.87 8.05 -12.20
C PRO A 407 -22.92 7.59 -10.75
N THR A 408 -23.22 6.31 -10.49
CA THR A 408 -23.19 5.75 -9.14
C THR A 408 -21.77 5.71 -8.59
N TRP A 409 -20.83 5.05 -9.26
CA TRP A 409 -19.42 5.00 -8.82
C TRP A 409 -18.77 6.38 -8.89
N ASP A 410 -18.89 7.04 -10.04
CA ASP A 410 -18.29 8.34 -10.32
C ASP A 410 -18.78 9.43 -9.34
N GLY A 411 -19.94 9.20 -8.71
CA GLY A 411 -20.49 10.01 -7.63
C GLY A 411 -19.52 10.25 -6.47
N ALA A 412 -18.48 9.41 -6.30
CA ALA A 412 -17.39 9.64 -5.36
C ALA A 412 -16.72 11.01 -5.51
N LEU A 413 -16.53 11.48 -6.74
CA LEU A 413 -15.91 12.78 -7.03
C LEU A 413 -16.75 13.96 -6.51
N PHE A 414 -18.03 13.75 -6.20
CA PHE A 414 -18.95 14.78 -5.72
C PHE A 414 -19.35 14.57 -4.26
N ARG A 415 -19.73 13.34 -3.90
CA ARG A 415 -20.25 12.99 -2.57
C ARG A 415 -19.19 13.09 -1.49
N ILE A 416 -17.96 12.64 -1.75
CA ILE A 416 -16.89 12.70 -0.76
C ILE A 416 -16.48 14.15 -0.46
N PRO A 417 -16.20 15.02 -1.46
CA PRO A 417 -15.93 16.43 -1.18
C PRO A 417 -17.06 17.15 -0.46
N TRP A 418 -18.32 16.86 -0.81
CA TRP A 418 -19.48 17.41 -0.11
C TRP A 418 -19.56 16.94 1.34
N ALA A 419 -19.38 15.65 1.59
CA ALA A 419 -19.36 15.11 2.95
C ALA A 419 -18.22 15.72 3.78
N LEU A 420 -17.02 15.86 3.22
CA LEU A 420 -15.92 16.57 3.88
C LEU A 420 -16.30 18.00 4.25
N TYR A 421 -16.95 18.73 3.35
CA TYR A 421 -17.45 20.08 3.65
C TYR A 421 -18.47 20.07 4.79
N VAL A 422 -19.49 19.20 4.72
CA VAL A 422 -20.55 19.11 5.74
C VAL A 422 -19.98 18.76 7.12
N TYR A 423 -19.07 17.79 7.19
CA TYR A 423 -18.54 17.26 8.45
C TYR A 423 -17.32 18.02 9.00
N THR A 424 -16.69 18.91 8.22
CA THR A 424 -15.51 19.67 8.67
C THR A 424 -15.65 21.19 8.55
N GLY A 425 -16.66 21.69 7.83
CA GLY A 425 -16.83 23.11 7.51
C GLY A 425 -15.79 23.67 6.53
N LYS A 426 -14.83 22.88 6.06
CA LYS A 426 -13.71 23.34 5.22
C LYS A 426 -14.13 23.44 3.75
N THR A 427 -14.36 24.66 3.28
CA THR A 427 -14.74 24.95 1.88
C THR A 427 -13.59 24.77 0.88
N GLY A 428 -12.33 24.80 1.34
CA GLY A 428 -11.14 24.67 0.49
C GLY A 428 -11.08 23.36 -0.30
N TRP A 429 -11.72 22.30 0.22
CA TRP A 429 -11.74 20.98 -0.41
C TRP A 429 -12.55 20.95 -1.69
N LEU A 430 -13.73 21.58 -1.72
CA LEU A 430 -14.55 21.67 -2.93
C LEU A 430 -13.80 22.38 -4.06
N LYS A 431 -13.07 23.47 -3.74
CA LYS A 431 -12.29 24.23 -4.73
C LYS A 431 -11.17 23.41 -5.36
N ARG A 432 -10.53 22.51 -4.59
CA ARG A 432 -9.41 21.68 -5.07
C ARG A 432 -9.82 20.76 -6.22
N TRP A 433 -10.96 20.09 -6.11
CA TRP A 433 -11.41 19.09 -7.09
C TRP A 433 -12.48 19.61 -8.05
N TYR A 434 -12.93 20.86 -7.91
CA TYR A 434 -13.87 21.49 -8.85
C TYR A 434 -13.45 21.37 -10.33
N PRO A 435 -12.15 21.52 -10.71
CA PRO A 435 -11.75 21.31 -12.11
C PRO A 435 -12.07 19.89 -12.61
N ALA A 436 -11.84 18.86 -11.79
CA ALA A 436 -12.14 17.48 -12.13
C ALA A 436 -13.65 17.23 -12.22
N MET A 437 -14.42 17.79 -11.27
CA MET A 437 -15.88 17.75 -11.26
C MET A 437 -16.46 18.37 -12.54
N LYS A 438 -15.99 19.57 -12.91
CA LYS A 438 -16.42 20.26 -14.13
C LYS A 438 -16.13 19.41 -15.37
N LYS A 439 -14.92 18.87 -15.47
CA LYS A 439 -14.51 18.01 -16.58
C LYS A 439 -15.39 16.76 -16.71
N TYR A 440 -15.81 16.16 -15.59
CA TYR A 440 -16.76 15.05 -15.60
C TYR A 440 -18.16 15.49 -16.06
N MET A 441 -18.63 16.66 -15.61
CA MET A 441 -19.92 17.19 -16.06
C MET A 441 -19.92 17.53 -17.56
N ASP A 442 -18.79 17.98 -18.11
CA ASP A 442 -18.63 18.23 -19.55
C ASP A 442 -18.59 16.92 -20.37
N TYR A 443 -18.18 15.80 -19.76
CA TYR A 443 -18.17 14.45 -20.35
C TYR A 443 -19.56 13.82 -20.44
N LEU A 444 -20.40 14.00 -19.42
CA LEU A 444 -21.71 13.34 -19.29
C LEU A 444 -22.66 13.50 -20.50
N PRO A 445 -22.78 14.67 -21.17
CA PRO A 445 -23.65 14.83 -22.34
C PRO A 445 -23.38 13.83 -23.47
N GLY A 446 -22.16 13.30 -23.58
CA GLY A 446 -21.82 12.24 -24.53
C GLY A 446 -22.56 10.91 -24.31
N PHE A 447 -23.23 10.72 -23.17
CA PHE A 447 -23.95 9.51 -22.75
C PHE A 447 -25.44 9.73 -22.51
N VAL A 448 -25.94 10.96 -22.72
CA VAL A 448 -27.35 11.29 -22.52
C VAL A 448 -28.13 10.91 -23.79
N MET A 449 -28.96 9.87 -23.72
CA MET A 449 -29.98 9.66 -24.76
C MET A 449 -31.06 10.73 -24.63
N LYS A 450 -31.77 11.03 -25.73
CA LYS A 450 -32.75 12.13 -25.95
C LYS A 450 -33.88 12.31 -24.90
N ARG A 451 -33.89 11.55 -23.81
CA ARG A 451 -34.70 11.74 -22.60
C ARG A 451 -33.83 11.38 -21.38
N VAL A 452 -33.22 12.36 -20.71
CA VAL A 452 -32.70 12.42 -19.31
C VAL A 452 -32.21 11.11 -18.63
N PHE A 453 -31.75 10.12 -19.38
CA PHE A 453 -31.22 8.85 -18.85
C PHE A 453 -29.81 8.67 -19.38
N VAL A 454 -28.85 8.53 -18.46
CA VAL A 454 -27.46 8.22 -18.78
C VAL A 454 -27.42 6.77 -19.25
N LYS A 455 -26.99 6.55 -20.50
CA LYS A 455 -26.71 5.22 -21.03
C LYS A 455 -25.38 4.73 -20.46
N ALA A 456 -25.37 4.34 -19.18
CA ALA A 456 -24.25 3.59 -18.60
C ALA A 456 -24.43 2.11 -18.97
N GLY A 457 -23.36 1.44 -19.41
CA GLY A 457 -23.39 0.00 -19.72
C GLY A 457 -23.76 -0.80 -18.47
N TRP A 458 -24.67 -1.75 -18.63
CA TRP A 458 -25.15 -2.77 -17.68
C TRP A 458 -25.10 -2.43 -16.18
N GLU A 459 -26.30 -2.28 -15.62
CA GLU A 459 -26.63 -2.33 -14.18
C GLU A 459 -26.32 -1.05 -13.38
N ILE A 460 -27.33 -0.17 -13.31
CA ILE A 460 -27.53 0.69 -12.16
C ILE A 460 -27.58 -0.23 -10.93
N PHE A 461 -26.48 -0.34 -10.19
CA PHE A 461 -26.46 -0.98 -8.87
C PHE A 461 -27.18 -0.07 -7.85
N CYS A 462 -28.47 0.16 -8.06
CA CYS A 462 -29.38 0.59 -7.02
C CYS A 462 -30.02 -0.68 -6.46
N ARG A 463 -29.61 -1.05 -5.23
CA ARG A 463 -30.06 -2.22 -4.44
C ARG A 463 -29.74 -3.60 -5.05
N TRP A 464 -28.73 -4.26 -4.48
CA TRP A 464 -28.29 -5.63 -4.79
C TRP A 464 -29.30 -6.76 -4.49
N ARG A 465 -30.59 -6.47 -4.23
CA ARG A 465 -31.58 -7.51 -3.87
C ARG A 465 -33.00 -7.37 -4.44
N GLU A 466 -33.36 -6.31 -5.15
CA GLU A 466 -34.76 -6.09 -5.52
C GLU A 466 -34.94 -5.45 -6.89
N PHE A 467 -34.51 -6.08 -7.97
CA PHE A 467 -35.14 -5.83 -9.27
C PHE A 467 -35.20 -7.12 -10.09
N ARG A 468 -36.40 -7.73 -10.13
CA ARG A 468 -36.79 -8.59 -11.24
C ARG A 468 -37.00 -7.68 -12.45
N SER A 469 -36.28 -7.94 -13.53
CA SER A 469 -36.53 -7.29 -14.81
C SER A 469 -37.94 -7.62 -15.27
N VAL A 470 -38.82 -6.62 -15.30
CA VAL A 470 -40.05 -6.70 -16.08
C VAL A 470 -39.64 -6.43 -17.52
N ARG A 471 -39.57 -7.48 -18.34
CA ARG A 471 -39.58 -7.34 -19.80
C ARG A 471 -40.94 -6.77 -20.20
N THR A 472 -40.96 -5.69 -20.95
CA THR A 472 -42.13 -5.28 -21.72
C THR A 472 -41.72 -5.02 -23.16
N GLY A 473 -42.37 -5.76 -24.08
CA GLY A 473 -42.64 -5.39 -25.48
C GLY A 473 -41.45 -5.38 -26.42
#